data_AF-A0A7R9IGS5-F1
#
_entry.id   AF-A0A7R9IGS5-F1
#
_cell.length_a   1.000
_cell.length_b   1.000
_cell.length_c   1.000
_cell.angle_alpha   90.00
_cell.angle_beta   90.00
_cell.angle_gamma   90.00
#
_symmetry.space_group_name_H-M   'P 1'
#
loop_
_entity.id
_entity.type
_entity.pdbx_description
1 polymer ?
#
loop_
_entity_poly.entity_id
_entity_poly.type
_entity_poly.pdbx_seq_one_letter_code
_entity_poly.pdbx_strand_id
1 'polypeptide(L)'
;MRTFTHDGTVRMVWTAAMVARVYLDLGMAAMLEFSSLDKYNFSVNMKEDIGSCNRFVKEYFGDKNRGYGQQIVEVFHKLRVRKFKDPYGPAKEQFEGTGSYGNGAAMRTAPIALFCHKNYEELLDTARKCAELTHTHKQGYNGAILQVDDPFRRTLQYAISLGGDTDTIASMAGAIAGAFYGYEAINTSLQKHCELLDQVIKYADDLFKLISA
;
A
#
# COMPACT_ATOMS: atom_id res chain seq x y z
N MET A 1 -2.99 -25.79 -25.27
CA MET A 1 -4.08 -25.31 -24.39
C MET A 1 -3.85 -25.89 -23.00
N ARG A 2 -3.44 -25.07 -22.02
CA ARG A 2 -3.49 -25.44 -20.60
C ARG A 2 -4.58 -24.59 -19.95
N THR A 3 -5.51 -25.28 -19.32
CA THR A 3 -6.73 -24.82 -18.66
C THR A 3 -6.40 -23.89 -17.49
N PHE A 4 -6.92 -22.65 -17.55
CA PHE A 4 -6.91 -21.69 -16.45
C PHE A 4 -8.01 -22.06 -15.44
N THR A 5 -7.62 -22.48 -14.24
CA THR A 5 -8.55 -22.77 -13.14
C THR A 5 -9.01 -21.49 -12.42
N HIS A 6 -10.29 -21.49 -12.04
CA HIS A 6 -11.04 -20.43 -11.36
C HIS A 6 -10.54 -20.16 -9.93
N ASP A 7 -9.71 -19.14 -9.75
CA ASP A 7 -9.58 -18.47 -8.44
C ASP A 7 -9.34 -16.98 -8.67
N GLY A 8 -10.29 -16.14 -8.25
CA GLY A 8 -10.23 -14.68 -8.36
C GLY A 8 -9.04 -14.09 -7.61
N THR A 9 -8.55 -14.77 -6.57
CA THR A 9 -7.35 -14.39 -5.82
C THR A 9 -6.10 -14.51 -6.68
N VAL A 10 -6.00 -15.55 -7.51
CA VAL A 10 -4.86 -15.75 -8.42
C VAL A 10 -4.85 -14.65 -9.49
N ARG A 11 -6.00 -14.27 -10.05
CA ARG A 11 -6.08 -13.15 -11.00
C ARG A 11 -5.71 -11.81 -10.38
N MET A 12 -6.12 -11.51 -9.14
CA MET A 12 -5.71 -10.29 -8.44
C MET A 12 -4.19 -10.24 -8.19
N VAL A 13 -3.59 -11.36 -7.80
CA VAL A 13 -2.14 -11.48 -7.63
C VAL A 13 -1.41 -11.25 -8.96
N TRP A 14 -1.93 -11.78 -10.08
CA TRP A 14 -1.36 -11.56 -11.42
C TRP A 14 -1.55 -10.12 -11.91
N THR A 15 -2.70 -9.49 -11.71
CA THR A 15 -2.94 -8.09 -12.07
C THR A 15 -2.07 -7.15 -11.24
N ALA A 16 -1.91 -7.41 -9.93
CA ALA A 16 -0.97 -6.69 -9.07
C ALA A 16 0.49 -6.90 -9.48
N ALA A 17 0.87 -8.12 -9.87
CA ALA A 17 2.21 -8.43 -10.38
C ALA A 17 2.48 -7.81 -11.77
N MET A 18 1.45 -7.59 -12.59
CA MET A 18 1.56 -6.90 -13.88
C MET A 18 1.60 -5.38 -13.73
N VAL A 19 0.79 -4.79 -12.84
CA VAL A 19 0.84 -3.35 -12.51
C VAL A 19 2.15 -3.00 -11.81
N ALA A 20 2.72 -3.93 -11.04
CA ALA A 20 4.03 -3.74 -10.42
C ALA A 20 5.17 -3.65 -11.44
N ARG A 21 5.04 -4.17 -12.67
CA ARG A 21 6.17 -4.53 -13.55
C ARG A 21 6.95 -3.40 -14.25
N VAL A 22 6.72 -2.12 -13.94
CA VAL A 22 7.21 -0.99 -14.76
C VAL A 22 8.19 -0.01 -14.08
N TYR A 23 8.46 -0.06 -12.76
CA TYR A 23 9.40 0.91 -12.12
C TYR A 23 10.37 0.28 -11.12
N LEU A 24 11.41 1.06 -10.72
CA LEU A 24 12.43 0.76 -9.69
C LEU A 24 11.87 0.03 -8.43
N ASP A 25 10.58 0.22 -8.17
CA ASP A 25 9.75 -0.24 -7.05
C ASP A 25 9.55 -1.77 -6.98
N LEU A 26 9.77 -2.51 -8.08
CA LEU A 26 9.56 -3.97 -8.17
C LEU A 26 10.44 -4.80 -7.25
N GLY A 27 11.71 -4.40 -7.14
CA GLY A 27 12.67 -5.16 -6.37
C GLY A 27 12.15 -5.35 -4.96
N MET A 28 11.68 -4.26 -4.33
CA MET A 28 11.17 -4.25 -2.95
C MET A 28 9.74 -4.78 -2.81
N ALA A 29 8.85 -4.55 -3.79
CA ALA A 29 7.47 -5.06 -3.75
C ALA A 29 7.40 -6.60 -3.89
N ALA A 30 8.30 -7.21 -4.66
CA ALA A 30 8.42 -8.68 -4.79
C ALA A 30 9.00 -9.36 -3.53
N MET A 31 9.47 -8.60 -2.54
CA MET A 31 10.13 -9.11 -1.33
C MET A 31 9.19 -9.34 -0.17
N LEU A 32 7.92 -9.02 -0.34
CA LEU A 32 6.87 -9.63 0.44
C LEU A 32 6.58 -10.96 -0.26
N GLU A 33 7.46 -11.94 -0.04
CA GLU A 33 7.26 -13.27 -0.59
C GLU A 33 6.16 -13.94 0.26
N PHE A 34 4.95 -13.84 -0.25
CA PHE A 34 3.72 -14.40 0.29
C PHE A 34 3.63 -15.94 0.13
N SER A 35 4.76 -16.61 -0.15
CA SER A 35 4.82 -18.04 -0.46
C SER A 35 4.83 -18.95 0.78
N SER A 36 5.10 -18.41 1.97
CA SER A 36 5.00 -19.12 3.25
C SER A 36 3.70 -18.82 4.01
N LEU A 37 2.70 -18.22 3.35
CA LEU A 37 1.46 -17.79 3.95
C LEU A 37 0.55 -18.96 4.29
N ASP A 38 0.42 -19.27 5.57
CA ASP A 38 -0.85 -19.82 6.04
C ASP A 38 -1.94 -18.78 5.76
N LYS A 39 -2.95 -19.20 4.98
CA LYS A 39 -4.08 -18.38 4.48
C LYS A 39 -4.94 -17.69 5.58
N TYR A 40 -4.54 -17.79 6.85
CA TYR A 40 -5.37 -17.46 8.01
C TYR A 40 -4.64 -16.73 9.14
N ASN A 41 -3.33 -16.47 9.06
CA ASN A 41 -2.63 -15.72 10.11
C ASN A 41 -1.36 -15.06 9.59
N PHE A 42 -1.46 -13.79 9.18
CA PHE A 42 -0.28 -12.94 9.04
C PHE A 42 0.11 -12.46 10.44
N SER A 43 0.95 -13.22 11.14
CA SER A 43 1.54 -12.75 12.39
C SER A 43 2.93 -12.21 12.09
N VAL A 44 3.05 -10.88 11.91
CA VAL A 44 4.35 -10.23 11.76
C VAL A 44 5.18 -10.53 13.01
N ASN A 45 6.11 -11.46 12.88
CA ASN A 45 7.02 -11.86 13.93
C ASN A 45 8.46 -11.62 13.46
N MET A 46 9.39 -11.56 14.41
CA MET A 46 10.80 -11.24 14.16
C MET A 46 11.43 -12.07 13.01
N LYS A 47 10.99 -13.32 12.80
CA LYS A 47 11.51 -14.19 11.74
C LYS A 47 11.08 -13.74 10.34
N GLU A 48 9.84 -13.24 10.21
CA GLU A 48 9.31 -12.72 8.94
C GLU A 48 9.95 -11.38 8.56
N ASP A 49 10.15 -10.49 9.54
CA ASP A 49 10.84 -9.22 9.36
C ASP A 49 12.29 -9.43 8.90
N ILE A 50 13.00 -10.38 9.52
CA ILE A 50 14.33 -10.81 9.10
C ILE A 50 14.31 -11.34 7.66
N GLY A 51 13.31 -12.14 7.30
CA GLY A 51 13.13 -12.65 5.94
C GLY A 51 12.97 -11.51 4.91
N SER A 52 12.15 -10.52 5.23
CA SER A 52 11.93 -9.33 4.39
C SER A 52 13.21 -8.49 4.25
N CYS A 53 13.93 -8.22 5.34
CA CYS A 53 15.23 -7.55 5.30
C CYS A 53 16.27 -8.32 4.48
N ASN A 54 16.31 -9.64 4.60
CA ASN A 54 17.26 -10.49 3.86
C ASN A 54 17.00 -10.39 2.36
N ARG A 55 15.74 -10.45 1.94
CA ARG A 55 15.37 -10.20 0.55
C ARG A 55 15.78 -8.80 0.12
N PHE A 56 15.47 -7.76 0.92
CA PHE A 56 15.82 -6.36 0.60
C PHE A 56 17.30 -6.21 0.27
N VAL A 57 18.13 -6.79 1.13
CA VAL A 57 19.58 -6.85 0.97
C VAL A 57 19.96 -7.67 -0.27
N LYS A 58 19.40 -8.87 -0.45
CA LYS A 58 19.72 -9.76 -1.58
C LYS A 58 19.48 -9.08 -2.94
N GLU A 59 18.34 -8.42 -3.11
CA GLU A 59 18.02 -7.75 -4.38
C GLU A 59 18.96 -6.57 -4.65
N TYR A 60 19.20 -5.73 -3.64
CA TYR A 60 20.11 -4.59 -3.76
C TYR A 60 21.52 -5.04 -4.18
N PHE A 61 22.03 -6.10 -3.54
CA PHE A 61 23.34 -6.65 -3.88
C PHE A 61 23.35 -7.45 -5.19
N GLY A 62 22.20 -7.89 -5.68
CA GLY A 62 22.02 -8.51 -6.99
C GLY A 62 22.09 -7.49 -8.14
N ASP A 63 21.59 -6.28 -7.92
CA ASP A 63 21.66 -5.18 -8.89
C ASP A 63 21.70 -3.80 -8.20
N LYS A 64 22.90 -3.24 -8.09
CA LYS A 64 23.15 -1.97 -7.40
C LYS A 64 22.80 -0.74 -8.23
N ASN A 65 22.63 -0.89 -9.55
CA ASN A 65 22.48 0.24 -10.48
C ASN A 65 21.01 0.70 -10.64
N ARG A 66 20.12 0.19 -9.80
CA ARG A 66 18.68 0.51 -9.86
C ARG A 66 18.30 1.85 -9.24
N GLY A 67 19.25 2.75 -8.94
CA GLY A 67 18.94 4.10 -8.47
C GLY A 67 18.45 4.21 -7.02
N TYR A 68 18.88 3.29 -6.14
CA TYR A 68 18.61 3.40 -4.70
C TYR A 68 19.21 4.68 -4.09
N GLY A 69 18.47 5.35 -3.22
CA GLY A 69 18.98 6.49 -2.46
C GLY A 69 20.15 6.10 -1.54
N GLN A 70 21.13 7.00 -1.37
CA GLN A 70 22.33 6.71 -0.57
C GLN A 70 22.01 6.25 0.87
N GLN A 71 20.96 6.83 1.47
CA GLN A 71 20.58 6.53 2.85
C GLN A 71 20.04 5.10 3.01
N ILE A 72 19.29 4.59 2.03
CA ILE A 72 18.77 3.22 2.08
C ILE A 72 19.89 2.19 1.80
N VAL A 73 20.88 2.55 0.99
CA VAL A 73 22.08 1.72 0.77
C VAL A 73 22.81 1.47 2.08
N GLU A 74 22.98 2.48 2.93
CA GLU A 74 23.62 2.32 4.25
C GLU A 74 22.87 1.32 5.13
N VAL A 75 21.54 1.37 5.16
CA VAL A 75 20.69 0.42 5.88
C VAL A 75 20.93 -1.01 5.40
N PHE A 76 20.99 -1.25 4.08
CA PHE A 76 21.24 -2.58 3.53
C PHE A 76 22.64 -3.12 3.89
N HIS A 77 23.65 -2.26 3.88
CA HIS A 77 24.98 -2.64 4.33
C HIS A 77 24.99 -3.01 5.83
N LYS A 78 24.38 -2.20 6.68
CA LYS A 78 24.28 -2.45 8.13
C LYS A 78 23.51 -3.74 8.45
N LEU A 79 22.37 -3.97 7.79
CA LEU A 79 21.60 -5.21 7.93
C LEU A 79 22.44 -6.45 7.61
N ARG A 80 23.22 -6.39 6.52
CA ARG A 80 24.11 -7.48 6.09
C ARG A 80 25.24 -7.73 7.09
N VAL A 81 25.93 -6.67 7.54
CA VAL A 81 27.05 -6.77 8.50
C VAL A 81 26.58 -7.30 9.85
N ARG A 82 25.39 -6.85 10.31
CA ARG A 82 24.79 -7.27 11.58
C ARG A 82 24.10 -8.63 11.51
N LYS A 83 24.13 -9.31 10.36
CA LYS A 83 23.48 -10.61 10.12
C LYS A 83 22.00 -10.61 10.52
N PHE A 84 21.30 -9.51 10.27
CA PHE A 84 19.87 -9.35 10.53
C PHE A 84 19.42 -9.58 11.98
N LYS A 85 20.32 -9.46 12.98
CA LYS A 85 19.96 -9.63 14.41
C LYS A 85 18.90 -8.64 14.90
N ASP A 86 18.93 -7.44 14.34
CA ASP A 86 17.95 -6.38 14.58
C ASP A 86 17.50 -5.83 13.21
N PRO A 87 16.30 -6.20 12.74
CA PRO A 87 15.79 -5.78 11.43
C PRO A 87 15.39 -4.29 11.39
N TYR A 88 15.19 -3.64 12.54
CA TYR A 88 14.73 -2.25 12.62
C TYR A 88 15.85 -1.26 12.97
N GLY A 89 16.85 -1.70 13.74
CA GLY A 89 17.94 -0.86 14.24
C GLY A 89 18.65 -0.04 13.17
N PRO A 90 19.09 -0.63 12.04
CA PRO A 90 19.74 0.12 10.97
C PRO A 90 18.92 1.28 10.41
N ALA A 91 17.60 1.13 10.31
CA ALA A 91 16.70 2.19 9.85
C ALA A 91 16.53 3.30 10.91
N LYS A 92 16.45 2.92 12.19
CA LYS A 92 16.39 3.87 13.32
C LYS A 92 17.61 4.78 13.37
N GLU A 93 18.78 4.27 13.03
CA GLU A 93 20.04 5.03 13.05
C GLU A 93 20.15 6.10 11.95
N GLN A 94 19.28 6.07 10.94
CA GLN A 94 19.32 7.07 9.88
C GLN A 94 18.98 8.46 10.44
N PHE A 95 19.57 9.50 9.83
CA PHE A 95 19.29 10.91 10.15
C PHE A 95 19.41 11.19 11.66
N GLU A 96 20.55 10.82 12.24
CA GLU A 96 20.88 11.05 13.66
C GLU A 96 19.84 10.44 14.64
N GLY A 97 19.19 9.35 14.25
CA GLY A 97 18.20 8.68 15.09
C GLY A 97 16.74 9.04 14.77
N THR A 98 16.51 10.01 13.89
CA THR A 98 15.14 10.45 13.53
C THR A 98 14.47 9.54 12.50
N GLY A 99 15.25 8.81 11.69
CA GLY A 99 14.76 7.93 10.63
C GLY A 99 14.43 8.65 9.31
N SER A 100 14.26 7.87 8.23
CA SER A 100 13.88 8.42 6.92
C SER A 100 12.41 8.81 6.83
N TYR A 101 12.13 10.04 6.39
CA TYR A 101 10.79 10.52 6.00
C TYR A 101 10.50 10.39 4.49
N GLY A 102 11.39 9.79 3.71
CA GLY A 102 11.21 9.59 2.27
C GLY A 102 9.99 8.73 1.92
N ASN A 103 9.56 8.77 0.67
CA ASN A 103 8.42 7.99 0.16
C ASN A 103 8.76 6.52 -0.13
N GLY A 104 10.00 6.09 0.14
CA GLY A 104 10.51 4.77 -0.22
C GLY A 104 9.78 3.61 0.45
N ALA A 105 9.13 3.86 1.59
CA ALA A 105 8.23 2.90 2.21
C ALA A 105 6.88 2.81 1.48
N ALA A 106 6.26 3.94 1.15
CA ALA A 106 4.96 3.99 0.48
C ALA A 106 4.99 3.37 -0.92
N MET A 107 6.09 3.55 -1.67
CA MET A 107 6.22 3.02 -3.04
C MET A 107 6.12 1.47 -3.14
N ARG A 108 6.16 0.75 -2.01
CA ARG A 108 6.17 -0.72 -1.97
C ARG A 108 5.06 -1.36 -1.12
N THR A 109 4.12 -0.59 -0.55
CA THR A 109 3.07 -1.15 0.33
C THR A 109 1.82 -1.66 -0.40
N ALA A 110 1.70 -1.46 -1.72
CA ALA A 110 0.52 -1.88 -2.48
C ALA A 110 0.14 -3.37 -2.31
N PRO A 111 1.07 -4.35 -2.26
CA PRO A 111 0.70 -5.75 -2.02
C PRO A 111 0.05 -5.98 -0.65
N ILE A 112 0.43 -5.22 0.38
CA ILE A 112 -0.15 -5.33 1.74
C ILE A 112 -1.66 -5.08 1.70
N ALA A 113 -2.10 -4.11 0.88
CA ALA A 113 -3.51 -3.80 0.65
C ALA A 113 -4.32 -4.96 0.05
N LEU A 114 -3.67 -5.83 -0.70
CA LEU A 114 -4.29 -7.01 -1.32
C LEU A 114 -4.34 -8.19 -0.36
N PHE A 115 -3.30 -8.38 0.47
CA PHE A 115 -3.24 -9.50 1.40
C PHE A 115 -4.09 -9.28 2.64
N CYS A 116 -4.01 -8.09 3.23
CA CYS A 116 -4.78 -7.73 4.43
C CYS A 116 -6.18 -7.19 4.08
N HIS A 117 -6.68 -7.46 2.87
CA HIS A 117 -7.95 -6.89 2.37
C HIS A 117 -9.19 -7.25 3.22
N LYS A 118 -9.07 -8.26 4.09
CA LYS A 118 -10.14 -8.73 4.99
C LYS A 118 -10.02 -8.20 6.42
N ASN A 119 -8.89 -7.60 6.79
CA ASN A 119 -8.62 -7.18 8.16
C ASN A 119 -7.89 -5.83 8.16
N TYR A 120 -8.64 -4.79 8.50
CA TYR A 120 -8.18 -3.40 8.47
C TYR A 120 -7.11 -3.11 9.53
N GLU A 121 -7.25 -3.63 10.74
CA GLU A 121 -6.23 -3.46 11.79
C GLU A 121 -4.90 -4.11 11.37
N GLU A 122 -4.99 -5.30 10.77
CA GLU A 122 -3.83 -6.01 10.22
C GLU A 122 -3.22 -5.29 9.01
N LEU A 123 -4.04 -4.63 8.18
CA LEU A 123 -3.58 -3.81 7.06
C LEU A 123 -2.69 -2.66 7.55
N LEU A 124 -3.18 -1.90 8.54
CA LEU A 124 -2.46 -0.74 9.08
C LEU A 124 -1.19 -1.19 9.81
N ASP A 125 -1.28 -2.23 10.65
CA ASP A 125 -0.14 -2.75 11.39
C ASP A 125 0.94 -3.32 10.46
N THR A 126 0.53 -4.04 9.41
CA THR A 126 1.46 -4.61 8.42
C THR A 126 2.13 -3.51 7.59
N ALA A 127 1.38 -2.50 7.14
CA ALA A 127 1.93 -1.37 6.40
C ALA A 127 2.95 -0.59 7.24
N ARG A 128 2.65 -0.36 8.52
CA ARG A 128 3.55 0.29 9.48
C ARG A 128 4.84 -0.52 9.69
N LYS A 129 4.73 -1.80 10.06
CA LYS A 129 5.90 -2.65 10.33
C LYS A 129 6.80 -2.81 9.11
N CYS A 130 6.22 -3.02 7.93
CA CYS A 130 6.97 -3.09 6.67
C CYS A 130 7.68 -1.77 6.32
N ALA A 131 7.06 -0.62 6.64
CA ALA A 131 7.67 0.68 6.46
C ALA A 131 8.87 0.89 7.41
N GLU A 132 8.70 0.55 8.70
CA GLU A 132 9.70 0.72 9.76
C GLU A 132 11.01 -0.05 9.52
N LEU A 133 11.02 -1.08 8.67
CA LEU A 133 12.25 -1.78 8.25
C LEU A 133 13.26 -0.85 7.55
N THR A 134 12.80 0.27 6.99
CA THR A 134 13.67 1.23 6.29
C THR A 134 13.32 2.70 6.53
N HIS A 135 12.13 3.00 7.06
CA HIS A 135 11.62 4.35 7.28
C HIS A 135 10.95 4.41 8.65
N THR A 136 11.73 4.72 9.69
CA THR A 136 11.23 4.78 11.08
C THR A 136 10.70 6.15 11.48
N HIS A 137 10.87 7.18 10.63
CA HIS A 137 10.30 8.49 10.89
C HIS A 137 8.78 8.46 10.71
N LYS A 138 8.06 9.18 11.59
CA LYS A 138 6.58 9.22 11.60
C LYS A 138 5.98 9.56 10.24
N GLN A 139 6.53 10.55 9.55
CA GLN A 139 6.04 10.93 8.23
C GLN A 139 6.31 9.85 7.16
N GLY A 140 7.40 9.10 7.27
CA GLY A 140 7.76 8.04 6.33
C GLY A 140 6.80 6.85 6.44
N TYR A 141 6.61 6.30 7.65
CA TYR A 141 5.69 5.18 7.83
C TYR A 141 4.21 5.59 7.75
N ASN A 142 3.83 6.81 8.15
CA ASN A 142 2.45 7.30 7.93
C ASN A 142 2.15 7.48 6.44
N GLY A 143 3.12 7.89 5.62
CA GLY A 143 2.96 7.92 4.17
C GLY A 143 2.69 6.54 3.59
N ALA A 144 3.31 5.50 4.15
CA ALA A 144 3.10 4.11 3.74
C ALA A 144 1.76 3.54 4.18
N ILE A 145 1.29 3.92 5.37
CA ILE A 145 -0.06 3.61 5.86
C ILE A 145 -1.10 4.31 4.98
N LEU A 146 -0.97 5.61 4.77
CA LEU A 146 -1.88 6.39 3.91
C LEU A 146 -2.01 5.80 2.50
N GLN A 147 -0.91 5.26 1.96
CA GLN A 147 -0.91 4.62 0.63
C GLN A 147 -1.81 3.38 0.56
N VAL A 148 -2.03 2.68 1.69
CA VAL A 148 -2.91 1.48 1.73
C VAL A 148 -4.33 1.79 2.21
N ASP A 149 -4.55 2.97 2.78
CA ASP A 149 -5.67 3.29 3.69
C ASP A 149 -6.85 4.05 3.06
N ASP A 150 -7.23 3.81 1.79
CA ASP A 150 -8.42 4.48 1.23
C ASP A 150 -9.27 3.54 0.34
N PRO A 151 -10.33 2.91 0.89
CA PRO A 151 -11.20 2.00 0.16
C PRO A 151 -12.09 2.71 -0.86
N PHE A 152 -12.50 3.96 -0.60
CA PHE A 152 -13.26 4.76 -1.55
C PHE A 152 -12.39 5.13 -2.76
N ARG A 153 -11.19 5.66 -2.52
CA ARG A 153 -10.20 5.94 -3.56
C ARG A 153 -9.76 4.68 -4.29
N ARG A 154 -9.60 3.55 -3.61
CA ARG A 154 -9.27 2.28 -4.27
C ARG A 154 -10.35 1.87 -5.26
N THR A 155 -11.62 2.06 -4.90
CA THR A 155 -12.76 1.79 -5.79
C THR A 155 -12.74 2.70 -7.02
N LEU A 156 -12.55 4.01 -6.81
CA LEU A 156 -12.43 4.98 -7.92
C LEU A 156 -11.22 4.70 -8.82
N GLN A 157 -10.06 4.45 -8.23
CA GLN A 157 -8.83 4.15 -8.96
C GLN A 157 -8.97 2.88 -9.80
N TYR A 158 -9.59 1.85 -9.24
CA TYR A 158 -9.86 0.61 -9.97
C TYR A 158 -10.81 0.87 -11.13
N ALA A 159 -11.93 1.57 -10.88
CA ALA A 159 -12.91 1.92 -11.92
C ALA A 159 -12.30 2.70 -13.09
N ILE A 160 -11.46 3.72 -12.81
CA ILE A 160 -10.76 4.52 -13.83
C ILE A 160 -9.76 3.66 -14.61
N SER A 161 -9.05 2.76 -13.93
CA SER A 161 -8.02 1.92 -14.56
C SER A 161 -8.54 0.94 -15.62
N LEU A 162 -9.85 0.67 -15.63
CA LEU A 162 -10.48 -0.22 -16.62
C LEU A 162 -10.57 0.41 -18.02
N GLY A 163 -10.40 1.73 -18.14
CA GLY A 163 -10.45 2.46 -19.42
C GLY A 163 -11.86 2.56 -20.03
N GLY A 164 -11.95 3.11 -21.23
CA GLY A 164 -13.23 3.35 -21.92
C GLY A 164 -13.94 4.59 -21.38
N ASP A 165 -15.21 4.43 -21.01
CA ASP A 165 -16.09 5.47 -20.46
C ASP A 165 -15.81 5.67 -18.96
N THR A 166 -14.59 6.13 -18.67
CA THR A 166 -14.03 6.12 -17.31
C THR A 166 -14.77 7.05 -16.35
N ASP A 167 -15.28 8.17 -16.84
CA ASP A 167 -16.07 9.14 -16.07
C ASP A 167 -17.40 8.53 -15.62
N THR A 168 -18.12 7.87 -16.53
CA THR A 168 -19.39 7.22 -16.19
C THR A 168 -19.18 6.03 -15.25
N ILE A 169 -18.18 5.18 -15.52
CA ILE A 169 -17.87 4.00 -14.69
C ILE A 169 -17.43 4.42 -13.28
N ALA A 170 -16.54 5.41 -13.16
CA ALA A 170 -16.06 5.90 -11.88
C ALA A 170 -17.17 6.64 -11.11
N SER A 171 -18.06 7.38 -11.79
CA SER A 171 -19.21 8.02 -11.18
C SER A 171 -20.17 7.00 -10.56
N MET A 172 -20.53 5.95 -11.29
CA MET A 172 -21.38 4.88 -10.77
C MET A 172 -20.72 4.11 -9.62
N ALA A 173 -19.45 3.73 -9.79
CA ALA A 173 -18.71 3.03 -8.74
C ALA A 173 -18.51 3.90 -7.49
N GLY A 174 -18.26 5.20 -7.67
CA GLY A 174 -18.13 6.19 -6.61
C GLY A 174 -19.45 6.44 -5.86
N ALA A 175 -20.59 6.49 -6.56
CA ALA A 175 -21.89 6.60 -5.92
C ALA A 175 -22.20 5.39 -5.04
N ILE A 176 -21.93 4.17 -5.54
CA ILE A 176 -22.12 2.92 -4.79
C ILE A 176 -21.15 2.88 -3.60
N ALA A 177 -19.87 3.17 -3.81
CA ALA A 177 -18.85 3.17 -2.77
C ALA A 177 -19.11 4.25 -1.72
N GLY A 178 -19.54 5.45 -2.12
CA GLY A 178 -19.86 6.55 -1.22
C GLY A 178 -21.11 6.27 -0.38
N ALA A 179 -22.14 5.64 -0.97
CA ALA A 179 -23.30 5.19 -0.21
C ALA A 179 -22.96 4.04 0.77
N PHE A 180 -22.03 3.15 0.38
CA PHE A 180 -21.64 2.01 1.20
C PHE A 180 -20.68 2.38 2.34
N TYR A 181 -19.65 3.18 2.05
CA TYR A 181 -18.62 3.59 3.03
C TYR A 181 -19.00 4.86 3.80
N GLY A 182 -19.98 5.62 3.32
CA GLY A 182 -20.42 6.88 3.92
C GLY A 182 -19.52 8.06 3.54
N TYR A 183 -20.03 9.27 3.82
CA TYR A 183 -19.36 10.54 3.46
C TYR A 183 -17.98 10.69 4.11
N GLU A 184 -17.82 10.22 5.35
CA GLU A 184 -16.56 10.29 6.11
C GLU A 184 -15.41 9.52 5.47
N ALA A 185 -15.71 8.52 4.63
CA ALA A 185 -14.70 7.75 3.91
C ALA A 185 -14.17 8.46 2.66
N ILE A 186 -14.77 9.59 2.26
CA ILE A 186 -14.36 10.34 1.08
C ILE A 186 -13.25 11.32 1.49
N ASN A 187 -12.03 11.07 1.05
CA ASN A 187 -10.88 11.93 1.36
C ASN A 187 -11.15 13.41 0.99
N THR A 188 -11.02 14.32 1.98
CA THR A 188 -11.28 15.76 1.80
C THR A 188 -10.38 16.41 0.74
N SER A 189 -9.20 15.86 0.47
CA SER A 189 -8.35 16.34 -0.63
C SER A 189 -8.96 16.02 -2.00
N LEU A 190 -9.66 14.90 -2.16
CA LEU A 190 -10.37 14.59 -3.40
C LEU A 190 -11.55 15.54 -3.60
N GLN A 191 -12.31 15.80 -2.54
CA GLN A 191 -13.49 16.67 -2.59
C GLN A 191 -13.17 18.10 -3.07
N LYS A 192 -12.04 18.67 -2.63
CA LYS A 192 -11.61 20.03 -3.01
C LYS A 192 -11.38 20.24 -4.51
N HIS A 193 -11.21 19.17 -5.26
CA HIS A 193 -11.00 19.23 -6.72
C HIS A 193 -12.30 19.00 -7.50
N CYS A 194 -13.42 18.72 -6.82
CA CYS A 194 -14.73 18.56 -7.44
C CYS A 194 -15.44 19.91 -7.52
N GLU A 195 -15.91 20.27 -8.72
CA GLU A 195 -16.77 21.43 -8.90
C GLU A 195 -18.12 21.24 -8.19
N LEU A 196 -18.72 22.33 -7.74
CA LEU A 196 -20.05 22.36 -7.13
C LEU A 196 -20.21 21.50 -5.86
N LEU A 197 -19.11 21.15 -5.18
CA LEU A 197 -19.11 20.32 -3.97
C LEU A 197 -20.16 20.79 -2.94
N ASP A 198 -20.18 22.08 -2.62
CA ASP A 198 -21.12 22.65 -1.64
C ASP A 198 -22.59 22.46 -2.04
N GLN A 199 -22.90 22.53 -3.34
CA GLN A 199 -24.25 22.28 -3.85
C GLN A 199 -24.61 20.80 -3.81
N VAL A 200 -23.68 19.91 -4.14
CA VAL A 200 -23.90 18.45 -4.09
C VAL A 200 -24.15 18.01 -2.65
N ILE A 201 -23.38 18.50 -1.68
CA ILE A 201 -23.60 18.23 -0.24
C ILE A 201 -24.99 18.71 0.18
N LYS A 202 -25.36 19.94 -0.19
CA LYS A 202 -26.69 20.48 0.09
C LYS A 202 -27.81 19.60 -0.48
N TYR A 203 -27.67 19.14 -1.73
CA TYR A 203 -28.66 18.26 -2.34
C TYR A 203 -28.76 16.90 -1.66
N ALA A 204 -27.63 16.32 -1.23
CA ALA A 204 -27.61 15.09 -0.47
C ALA A 204 -28.35 15.25 0.88
N ASP A 205 -28.11 16.36 1.59
CA ASP A 205 -28.80 16.67 2.85
C ASP A 205 -30.31 16.87 2.65
N ASP A 206 -30.72 17.59 1.61
CA ASP A 206 -32.12 17.82 1.31
C ASP A 206 -32.83 16.52 0.90
N LEU A 207 -32.16 15.65 0.14
CA LEU A 207 -32.67 14.32 -0.20
C LEU A 207 -32.81 13.44 1.05
N PHE A 208 -31.82 13.47 1.96
CA PHE A 208 -31.87 12.73 3.21
C PHE A 208 -33.04 13.15 4.09
N LYS A 209 -33.34 14.45 4.17
CA LYS A 209 -34.51 14.96 4.89
C LYS A 209 -35.82 14.46 4.30
N LEU A 210 -35.94 14.39 2.97
CA LEU A 210 -37.15 13.93 2.30
C LEU A 210 -37.45 12.44 2.56
N ILE A 211 -36.41 11.61 2.65
CA ILE A 211 -36.58 10.16 2.91
C ILE A 211 -36.68 9.81 4.40
N SER A 212 -36.32 10.75 5.27
CA SER A 212 -36.36 10.58 6.74
C SER A 212 -37.59 11.21 7.39
N ALA A 213 -38.46 11.84 6.60
CA ALA A 213 -39.75 12.40 7.00
C ALA A 213 -40.88 11.38 6.82
#